data_AF-A0A7F5R3A2-F1
#
_entry.id   AF-A0A7F5R3A2-F1
#
_cell.length_a   1.000
_cell.length_b   1.000
_cell.length_c   1.000
_cell.angle_alpha   90.00
_cell.angle_beta   90.00
_cell.angle_gamma   90.00
#
_symmetry.space_group_name_H-M   'P 1'
#
loop_
_entity.id
_entity.type
_entity.pdbx_description
1 polymer ?
#
loop_
_entity_poly.entity_id
_entity_poly.type
_entity_poly.pdbx_seq_one_letter_code
_entity_poly.pdbx_strand_id
1 'polypeptide(L)'
;MSIAIFFTFAAAVLPWIAWFLEDWRMFTVVTSVPLALAVLTPWVVPESARWLASQGKVDKAIEILKKFERINGTKVDDKIYTQFSAPSNVPELFSCY
;
A
#
# COMPACT_ATOMS: atom_id res chain seq x y z
N MET A 1 14.21 -4.09 3.41
CA MET A 1 14.29 -4.50 4.83
C MET A 1 12.99 -5.12 5.35
N SER A 2 11.81 -4.61 4.96
CA SER A 2 10.52 -5.09 5.48
C SER A 2 10.26 -6.58 5.25
N ILE A 3 10.50 -7.10 4.05
CA ILE A 3 10.33 -8.54 3.74
C ILE A 3 11.16 -9.43 4.67
N ALA A 4 12.41 -9.06 4.92
CA ALA A 4 13.30 -9.85 5.77
C ALA A 4 12.76 -9.90 7.21
N ILE A 5 12.30 -8.76 7.74
CA ILE A 5 11.77 -8.68 9.12
C ILE A 5 10.52 -9.54 9.28
N PHE A 6 9.55 -9.43 8.36
CA PHE A 6 8.32 -10.22 8.43
C PHE A 6 8.58 -11.72 8.24
N PHE A 7 9.48 -12.07 7.31
CA PHE A 7 9.81 -13.47 7.03
C PHE A 7 10.56 -14.12 8.19
N THR A 8 11.58 -13.45 8.74
CA THR A 8 12.35 -14.00 9.88
C THR A 8 11.49 -14.12 11.12
N PHE A 9 10.63 -13.13 11.39
CA PHE A 9 9.69 -13.19 12.51
C PHE A 9 8.69 -14.35 12.36
N ALA A 10 8.06 -14.49 11.19
CA ALA A 10 7.13 -15.59 10.93
C ALA A 10 7.82 -16.96 11.05
N ALA A 11 9.01 -17.11 10.46
CA ALA A 11 9.79 -18.35 10.54
C ALA A 11 10.22 -18.69 11.97
N ALA A 12 10.54 -17.68 12.79
CA ALA A 12 10.89 -17.88 14.19
C ALA A 12 9.69 -18.31 15.05
N VAL A 13 8.48 -17.81 14.77
CA VAL A 13 7.25 -18.12 15.52
C VAL A 13 6.62 -19.45 15.08
N LEU A 14 6.75 -19.84 13.81
CA LEU A 14 6.19 -21.08 13.25
C LEU A 14 6.43 -22.36 14.07
N PRO A 15 7.67 -22.67 14.52
CA PRO A 15 7.93 -23.89 15.30
C PRO A 15 7.25 -23.89 16.66
N TRP A 16 7.07 -22.71 17.28
CA TRP A 16 6.33 -22.61 18.54
C TRP A 16 4.86 -22.93 18.34
N ILE A 17 4.25 -22.42 17.27
CA ILE A 17 2.87 -22.75 16.89
C ILE A 17 2.74 -24.24 16.60
N ALA A 18 3.70 -24.84 15.87
CA ALA A 18 3.70 -26.27 15.59
C ALA A 18 3.82 -27.13 16.87
N TRP A 19 4.54 -26.66 17.88
CA TRP A 19 4.64 -27.35 19.17
C TRP A 19 3.35 -27.26 19.99
N PHE A 20 2.65 -26.12 19.95
CA PHE A 20 1.36 -25.94 20.62
C PHE A 20 0.21 -26.68 19.92
N LEU A 21 0.24 -26.76 18.59
CA LEU A 21 -0.77 -27.43 17.78
C LEU A 21 -0.23 -28.77 17.30
N GLU A 22 -0.45 -29.81 18.11
CA GLU A 22 -0.07 -31.19 17.82
C GLU A 22 -0.77 -31.76 16.57
N ASP A 23 -1.90 -31.16 16.18
CA ASP A 23 -2.65 -31.50 14.96
C ASP A 23 -2.18 -30.74 13.71
N TRP A 24 -1.66 -31.50 12.72
CA TRP A 24 -1.23 -30.97 11.41
C TRP A 24 -2.33 -30.25 10.63
N ARG A 25 -3.59 -30.65 10.83
CA ARG A 25 -4.76 -30.01 10.21
C ARG A 25 -4.94 -28.58 10.73
N MET A 26 -4.84 -28.40 12.04
CA MET A 26 -4.99 -27.09 12.67
C MET A 26 -3.82 -26.18 12.34
N PHE A 27 -2.60 -26.72 12.27
CA PHE A 27 -1.42 -25.96 11.81
C PHE A 27 -1.60 -25.39 10.39
N THR A 28 -2.16 -26.20 9.47
CA THR A 28 -2.44 -25.79 8.09
C THR A 28 -3.51 -24.70 8.01
N VAL A 29 -4.54 -24.77 8.87
CA VAL A 29 -5.58 -23.74 8.95
C VAL A 29 -5.00 -22.43 9.49
N VAL A 30 -4.23 -22.48 10.59
CA VAL A 30 -3.64 -21.29 11.21
C VAL A 30 -2.68 -20.56 10.25
N THR A 31 -1.88 -21.31 9.50
CA THR A 31 -0.94 -20.74 8.51
C THR A 31 -1.62 -20.20 7.25
N SER A 32 -2.80 -20.73 6.88
CA SER A 32 -3.56 -20.23 5.74
C SER A 32 -4.37 -18.95 6.04
N VAL A 33 -4.67 -18.66 7.32
CA VAL A 33 -5.39 -17.44 7.73
C VAL A 33 -4.70 -16.14 7.29
N PRO A 34 -3.39 -15.91 7.56
CA PRO A 34 -2.68 -14.72 7.06
C PRO A 34 -2.69 -14.61 5.53
N LEU A 35 -2.59 -15.74 4.83
CA LEU A 35 -2.67 -15.79 3.37
C LEU A 35 -4.06 -15.39 2.87
N ALA A 36 -5.12 -15.91 3.49
CA ALA A 36 -6.49 -15.54 3.15
C ALA A 36 -6.74 -14.05 3.41
N LEU A 37 -6.26 -13.51 4.52
CA LEU A 37 -6.31 -12.08 4.82
C LEU A 37 -5.56 -11.26 3.76
N ALA A 38 -4.40 -11.72 3.30
CA ALA A 38 -3.64 -11.06 2.24
C ALA A 38 -4.45 -10.97 0.93
N VAL A 39 -5.21 -12.02 0.58
CA VAL A 39 -6.10 -11.99 -0.60
C VAL A 39 -7.24 -10.97 -0.45
N LEU A 40 -7.68 -10.70 0.77
CA LEU A 40 -8.73 -9.70 1.06
C LEU A 40 -8.19 -8.26 1.13
N THR A 41 -6.87 -8.05 1.23
CA THR A 41 -6.26 -6.71 1.32
C THR A 41 -6.63 -5.74 0.19
N PRO A 42 -6.80 -6.16 -1.09
CA PRO A 42 -7.14 -5.23 -2.16
C PRO A 42 -8.51 -4.57 -2.01
N TRP A 43 -9.42 -5.17 -1.23
CA TRP A 43 -10.73 -4.58 -0.95
C TRP A 43 -10.71 -3.52 0.16
N VAL A 44 -9.73 -3.60 1.06
CA VAL A 44 -9.65 -2.70 2.22
C VAL A 44 -8.69 -1.53 1.95
N VAL A 45 -7.61 -1.79 1.23
CA VAL A 45 -6.53 -0.82 1.01
C VAL A 45 -6.77 -0.08 -0.31
N PRO A 46 -6.92 1.26 -0.31
CA PRO A 46 -7.01 2.01 -1.55
C PRO A 46 -5.72 1.86 -2.35
N GLU A 47 -5.82 1.84 -3.67
CA GLU A 47 -4.66 1.82 -4.56
C GLU A 47 -3.68 2.95 -4.20
N SER A 48 -2.38 2.70 -4.34
CA SER A 48 -1.38 3.69 -3.93
C SER A 48 -1.51 4.97 -4.78
N ALA A 49 -1.59 6.13 -4.11
CA ALA A 49 -1.71 7.43 -4.78
C ALA A 49 -0.56 7.68 -5.78
N ARG A 50 0.64 7.18 -5.47
CA ARG A 50 1.80 7.25 -6.37
C ARG A 50 1.61 6.43 -7.66
N TRP A 51 1.03 5.24 -7.57
CA TRP A 51 0.73 4.44 -8.76
C TRP A 51 -0.34 5.11 -9.62
N LEU A 52 -1.41 5.63 -9.01
CA LEU A 52 -2.44 6.38 -9.73
C LEU A 52 -1.88 7.62 -10.44
N ALA A 53 -0.96 8.34 -9.80
CA ALA A 53 -0.25 9.46 -10.43
C ALA A 53 0.57 9.00 -11.64
N SER A 54 1.29 7.88 -11.56
CA SER A 54 2.04 7.33 -12.70
C SER A 54 1.18 6.80 -13.84
N GLN A 55 -0.09 6.46 -13.57
CA GLN A 55 -1.06 5.99 -14.56
C GLN A 55 -1.86 7.13 -15.21
N GLY A 56 -1.50 8.40 -14.93
CA GLY A 56 -2.22 9.58 -15.44
C GLY A 56 -3.59 9.81 -14.80
N LYS A 57 -3.96 9.05 -13.76
CA LYS A 57 -5.23 9.17 -13.03
C LYS A 57 -5.08 10.13 -11.85
N VAL A 58 -4.72 11.38 -12.16
CA VAL A 58 -4.36 12.38 -11.15
C VAL A 58 -5.53 12.74 -10.24
N ASP A 59 -6.76 12.79 -10.77
CA ASP A 59 -7.97 13.10 -9.98
C ASP A 59 -8.20 12.11 -8.83
N LYS A 60 -8.06 10.81 -9.12
CA LYS A 60 -8.19 9.73 -8.11
C LYS A 60 -7.07 9.79 -7.07
N ALA A 61 -5.85 10.15 -7.50
CA ALA A 61 -4.74 10.34 -6.57
C ALA A 61 -5.01 11.50 -5.61
N ILE A 62 -5.58 12.62 -6.10
CA ILE A 62 -5.95 13.78 -5.28
C ILE A 62 -7.07 13.42 -4.29
N GLU A 63 -8.09 12.66 -4.70
CA GLU A 63 -9.16 12.22 -3.80
C GLU A 63 -8.62 11.39 -2.62
N ILE A 64 -7.72 10.44 -2.91
CA ILE A 64 -7.06 9.62 -1.89
C ILE A 64 -6.20 10.50 -0.97
N LEU A 65 -5.46 11.46 -1.51
CA LEU A 65 -4.65 12.40 -0.73
C LEU A 65 -5.52 13.26 0.20
N LYS A 66 -6.67 13.78 -0.27
CA LYS A 66 -7.63 14.53 0.56
C LYS A 66 -8.22 13.67 1.68
N LYS A 67 -8.44 12.38 1.42
CA LYS A 67 -8.88 11.44 2.46
C LYS A 67 -7.79 11.26 3.53
N PHE A 68 -6.52 11.14 3.14
CA PHE A 68 -5.40 11.08 4.06
C PHE A 68 -5.17 12.39 4.81
N GLU A 69 -5.37 13.53 4.16
CA GLU A 69 -5.32 14.88 4.75
C GLU A 69 -6.27 14.97 5.96
N ARG A 70 -7.52 14.52 5.78
CA ARG A 70 -8.53 14.48 6.85
C ARG A 70 -8.14 13.54 8.00
N ILE A 71 -7.49 12.41 7.70
CA ILE A 71 -7.07 11.42 8.72
C ILE A 71 -5.86 11.92 9.51
N ASN A 72 -4.87 12.48 8.82
CA ASN A 72 -3.62 12.97 9.42
C ASN A 72 -3.77 14.37 10.04
N GLY A 73 -4.89 15.06 9.82
CA GLY A 73 -5.17 16.40 10.34
C GLY A 73 -4.23 17.49 9.82
N THR A 74 -3.43 17.18 8.80
CA THR A 74 -2.50 18.14 8.17
C THR A 74 -3.23 18.78 7.00
N LYS A 75 -3.40 20.10 6.95
CA LYS A 75 -4.00 20.76 5.79
C LYS A 75 -2.96 21.00 4.71
N VAL A 76 -3.24 20.56 3.49
CA VAL A 76 -2.42 20.85 2.31
C VAL A 76 -3.11 21.95 1.52
N ASP A 77 -2.34 22.95 1.10
CA ASP A 77 -2.89 24.09 0.35
C ASP A 77 -3.40 23.64 -1.02
N ASP A 78 -4.59 24.12 -1.42
CA ASP A 78 -5.25 23.74 -2.67
C ASP A 78 -4.40 24.05 -3.91
N LYS A 79 -3.48 25.02 -3.81
CA LYS A 79 -2.52 25.36 -4.86
C LYS A 79 -1.60 24.20 -5.24
N ILE A 80 -1.31 23.31 -4.30
CA ILE A 80 -0.46 22.14 -4.56
C ILE A 80 -1.20 21.14 -5.45
N TYR A 81 -2.49 20.90 -5.19
CA TYR A 81 -3.31 20.02 -6.00
C TYR A 81 -3.51 20.54 -7.43
N THR A 82 -3.67 21.85 -7.61
CA THR A 82 -3.78 22.45 -8.94
C THR A 82 -2.47 22.38 -9.72
N GLN A 83 -1.32 22.51 -9.07
CA GLN A 83 -0.01 22.26 -9.71
C GLN A 83 0.20 20.79 -10.09
N PHE A 84 -0.28 19.84 -9.28
CA PHE A 84 -0.22 18.41 -9.61
C PHE A 84 -1.15 18.03 -10.78
N SER A 85 -2.28 18.71 -10.93
CA SER A 85 -3.25 18.48 -12.02
C SER A 85 -2.91 19.24 -13.30
N ALA A 86 -2.13 20.33 -13.23
CA ALA A 86 -1.70 21.04 -14.40
C ALA A 86 -0.76 20.14 -15.24
N PRO A 87 -0.92 20.10 -16.57
CA PRO A 87 0.14 19.52 -17.40
C PRO A 87 1.42 20.23 -17.02
N SER A 88 2.44 19.47 -16.68
CA SER A 88 3.76 20.00 -16.34
C SER A 88 4.13 21.02 -17.41
N ASN A 89 4.22 22.31 -17.05
CA ASN A 89 4.83 23.35 -17.87
C ASN A 89 6.33 23.07 -17.96
N VAL A 90 6.68 21.93 -18.57
CA VAL A 90 8.02 21.63 -19.01
C VAL A 90 8.21 22.54 -20.22
N PRO A 91 9.19 23.47 -20.20
CA PRO A 91 9.54 24.17 -21.43
C PRO A 91 9.83 23.09 -22.49
N GLU A 92 9.28 23.25 -23.70
CA GLU A 92 9.38 22.29 -24.83
C GLU A 92 10.83 21.86 -25.17
N LEU A 93 11.83 22.50 -24.56
CA LEU A 93 13.26 22.19 -24.64
C LEU A 93 13.66 20.79 -24.14
N PHE A 94 12.78 20.04 -23.47
CA PHE A 94 13.07 18.66 -23.02
C PHE A 94 12.40 17.56 -23.87
N SER A 95 11.68 17.90 -24.95
CA SER A 95 11.01 16.91 -25.80
C SER A 95 11.91 16.29 -26.89
N CYS A 96 13.19 16.67 -26.96
CA CYS A 96 14.13 16.26 -28.01
C CYS A 96 15.35 15.44 -27.51
N TYR A 97 15.20 14.67 -26.42
CA TYR A 97 16.19 13.66 -26.04
C TYR A 97 15.52 12.35 -25.61
#